data_AF-A0ABF7PHK1-F1
#
_entry.id   AF-A0ABF7PHK1-F1
#
_cell.length_a   1.000
_cell.length_b   1.000
_cell.length_c   1.000
_cell.angle_alpha   90.00
_cell.angle_beta   90.00
_cell.angle_gamma   90.00
#
_symmetry.space_group_name_H-M   'P 1'
#
loop_
_entity.id
_entity.type
_entity.pdbx_description
1 polymer ?
#
loop_
_entity_poly.entity_id
_entity_poly.type
_entity_poly.pdbx_seq_one_letter_code
_entity_poly.pdbx_strand_id
1 'polypeptide(L)'
;MKKNYFFTMLAVVLLAVTGVRAQDKAAFEPAHLQGIWQLCHYVSENPDIPGVLKPSNTFKVLSDDGRIVNFTIRPGTDAIITGYGTYRQISAAAYKESIEKNIHLPMLDNKDNILEFEMGAGGVMYLKYFIEKDLNGNELNTWFHETWKRVTMPPVFPEDIVR
;
A
#
# COMPACT_ATOMS: atom_id res chain seq x y z
N MET A 1 -58.24 13.12 2.03
CA MET A 1 -57.41 12.19 2.85
C MET A 1 -56.57 11.23 2.00
N LYS A 2 -57.12 10.46 1.04
CA LYS A 2 -56.36 9.48 0.22
C LYS A 2 -55.21 10.05 -0.64
N LYS A 3 -55.34 11.29 -1.13
CA LYS A 3 -54.32 11.94 -2.00
C LYS A 3 -53.02 12.28 -1.26
N ASN A 4 -53.11 12.61 0.04
CA ASN A 4 -51.93 13.00 0.85
C ASN A 4 -51.06 11.79 1.20
N TYR A 5 -51.67 10.61 1.43
CA TYR A 5 -50.95 9.35 1.65
C TYR A 5 -50.16 8.90 0.43
N PHE A 6 -50.66 9.17 -0.77
CA PHE A 6 -49.96 8.84 -2.00
C PHE A 6 -48.66 9.65 -2.14
N PHE A 7 -48.72 10.96 -1.86
CA PHE A 7 -47.53 11.82 -1.89
C PHE A 7 -46.53 11.49 -0.77
N THR A 8 -47.01 11.10 0.42
CA THR A 8 -46.09 10.68 1.51
C THR A 8 -45.45 9.34 1.20
N MET A 9 -46.18 8.37 0.65
CA MET A 9 -45.62 7.07 0.30
C MET A 9 -44.63 7.18 -0.86
N LEU A 10 -44.91 8.02 -1.87
CA LEU A 10 -43.99 8.28 -2.98
C LEU A 10 -42.69 8.94 -2.51
N ALA A 11 -42.76 9.88 -1.55
CA ALA A 11 -41.57 10.51 -0.96
C ALA A 11 -40.71 9.54 -0.15
N VAL A 12 -41.32 8.60 0.59
CA VAL A 12 -40.60 7.55 1.34
C VAL A 12 -39.91 6.57 0.40
N VAL A 13 -40.56 6.19 -0.71
CA VAL A 13 -39.93 5.34 -1.74
C VAL A 13 -38.77 6.07 -2.43
N LEU A 14 -38.93 7.35 -2.77
CA LEU A 14 -37.86 8.16 -3.35
C LEU A 14 -36.65 8.28 -2.40
N LEU A 15 -36.88 8.52 -1.11
CA LEU A 15 -35.82 8.58 -0.10
C LEU A 15 -35.12 7.21 0.11
N ALA A 16 -35.88 6.12 0.05
CA ALA A 16 -35.32 4.76 0.11
C ALA A 16 -34.47 4.41 -1.12
N VAL A 17 -34.80 4.96 -2.30
CA VAL A 17 -34.04 4.76 -3.56
C VAL A 17 -32.80 5.66 -3.62
N THR A 18 -32.81 6.84 -2.98
CA THR A 18 -31.61 7.71 -2.89
C THR A 18 -30.54 7.21 -1.92
N GLY A 19 -30.82 6.15 -1.15
CA GLY A 19 -29.85 5.50 -0.26
C GLY A 19 -28.85 4.59 -0.98
N VAL A 20 -29.03 4.36 -2.29
CA VAL A 20 -28.01 3.73 -3.12
C VAL A 20 -26.87 4.73 -3.24
N ARG A 21 -25.85 4.56 -2.38
CA ARG A 21 -24.61 5.32 -2.46
C ARG A 21 -24.19 5.35 -3.92
N ALA A 22 -24.17 6.53 -4.52
CA ALA A 22 -23.38 6.79 -5.70
C ALA A 22 -21.93 6.52 -5.28
N GLN A 23 -21.53 5.25 -5.40
CA GLN A 23 -20.16 4.86 -5.24
C GLN A 23 -19.53 5.34 -6.53
N ASP A 24 -19.00 6.56 -6.50
CA ASP A 24 -18.29 7.17 -7.62
C ASP A 24 -17.39 6.09 -8.22
N LYS A 25 -17.70 5.67 -9.46
CA LYS A 25 -16.82 4.77 -10.18
C LYS A 25 -15.48 5.49 -10.24
N ALA A 26 -14.45 4.87 -9.67
CA ALA A 26 -13.11 5.42 -9.73
C ALA A 26 -12.77 5.70 -11.20
N ALA A 27 -12.27 6.90 -11.50
CA ALA A 27 -11.95 7.33 -12.86
C ALA A 27 -10.71 6.63 -13.46
N PHE A 28 -10.27 5.53 -12.84
CA PHE A 28 -9.06 4.79 -13.16
C PHE A 28 -9.30 3.30 -12.94
N GLU A 29 -8.58 2.49 -13.70
CA GLU A 29 -8.59 1.04 -13.53
C GLU A 29 -7.94 0.66 -12.19
N PRO A 30 -8.56 -0.23 -11.39
CA PRO A 30 -7.96 -0.75 -10.18
C PRO A 30 -6.65 -1.48 -10.49
N ALA A 31 -5.57 -1.03 -9.88
CA ALA A 31 -4.31 -1.73 -9.89
C ALA A 31 -4.37 -2.91 -8.91
N HIS A 32 -3.70 -4.01 -9.25
CA HIS A 32 -3.60 -5.18 -8.38
C HIS A 32 -2.57 -4.93 -7.27
N LEU A 33 -2.86 -4.00 -6.35
CA LEU A 33 -1.97 -3.64 -5.23
C LEU A 33 -1.98 -4.68 -4.11
N GLN A 34 -3.13 -5.34 -3.91
CA GLN A 34 -3.34 -6.35 -2.89
C GLN A 34 -2.29 -7.46 -3.00
N GLY A 35 -1.80 -7.94 -1.86
CA GLY A 35 -0.86 -9.04 -1.76
C GLY A 35 0.25 -8.81 -0.74
N ILE A 36 1.16 -9.78 -0.70
CA ILE A 36 2.38 -9.73 0.10
C ILE A 36 3.53 -9.32 -0.83
N TRP A 37 4.23 -8.27 -0.44
CA TRP A 37 5.35 -7.69 -1.18
C TRP A 37 6.62 -7.80 -0.36
N GLN A 38 7.71 -8.22 -0.99
CA GLN A 38 9.03 -8.29 -0.38
C GLN A 38 9.91 -7.16 -0.91
N LEU A 39 10.48 -6.37 0.00
CA LEU A 39 11.40 -5.29 -0.34
C LEU A 39 12.63 -5.88 -1.02
N CYS A 40 13.17 -5.19 -2.02
CA CYS A 40 14.37 -5.56 -2.74
C CYS A 40 15.39 -4.41 -2.72
N HIS A 41 16.65 -4.76 -2.96
CA HIS A 41 17.75 -3.80 -3.12
C HIS A 41 18.69 -4.26 -4.24
N TYR A 42 19.58 -3.39 -4.69
CA TYR A 42 20.55 -3.68 -5.74
C TYR A 42 21.89 -4.04 -5.12
N VAL A 43 22.42 -5.22 -5.47
CA VAL A 43 23.70 -5.73 -4.96
C VAL A 43 24.69 -5.84 -6.11
N SER A 44 25.89 -5.28 -5.92
CA SER A 44 27.02 -5.41 -6.83
C SER A 44 28.27 -5.81 -6.05
N GLU A 45 29.07 -6.69 -6.63
CA GLU A 45 30.41 -7.01 -6.12
C GLU A 45 31.47 -6.02 -6.60
N ASN A 46 31.10 -5.12 -7.53
CA ASN A 46 31.96 -4.08 -8.08
C ASN A 46 31.35 -2.69 -7.80
N PRO A 47 32.10 -1.77 -7.15
CA PRO A 47 31.59 -0.44 -6.80
C PRO A 47 31.15 0.41 -8.01
N ASP A 48 31.69 0.14 -9.20
CA ASP A 48 31.44 0.95 -10.41
C ASP A 48 30.35 0.35 -11.32
N ILE A 49 29.79 -0.81 -10.94
CA ILE A 49 28.76 -1.50 -11.74
C ILE A 49 27.43 -1.44 -10.99
N PRO A 50 26.33 -0.98 -11.63
CA PRO A 50 25.01 -1.06 -11.05
C PRO A 50 24.66 -2.49 -10.62
N GLY A 51 24.10 -2.61 -9.42
CA GLY A 51 23.77 -3.91 -8.85
C GLY A 51 22.62 -4.62 -9.56
N VAL A 52 22.45 -5.89 -9.21
CA VAL A 52 21.31 -6.72 -9.62
C VAL A 52 20.29 -6.76 -8.49
N LEU A 53 19.01 -6.78 -8.83
CA LEU A 53 17.92 -6.83 -7.86
C LEU A 53 17.98 -8.12 -7.03
N LYS A 54 18.01 -7.98 -5.71
CA LYS A 54 17.97 -9.08 -4.73
C LYS A 54 16.89 -8.83 -3.67
N PRO A 55 16.20 -9.88 -3.22
CA PRO A 55 15.23 -9.75 -2.13
C PRO A 55 15.91 -9.38 -0.80
N SER A 56 15.20 -8.63 0.02
CA SER A 56 15.58 -8.22 1.38
C SER A 56 14.65 -8.85 2.43
N ASN A 57 14.80 -8.42 3.68
CA ASN A 57 14.12 -9.01 4.84
C ASN A 57 12.83 -8.26 5.27
N THR A 58 12.43 -7.22 4.53
CA THR A 58 11.24 -6.42 4.84
C THR A 58 10.08 -6.81 3.94
N PHE A 59 8.89 -6.88 4.52
CA PHE A 59 7.64 -7.21 3.84
C PHE A 59 6.60 -6.12 4.03
N LYS A 60 5.79 -5.91 3.01
CA LYS A 60 4.60 -5.05 3.01
C LYS A 60 3.40 -5.91 2.68
N VAL A 61 2.41 -5.94 3.56
CA VAL A 61 1.12 -6.61 3.34
C VAL A 61 0.10 -5.54 3.00
N LEU A 62 -0.44 -5.61 1.79
CA LEU A 62 -1.58 -4.82 1.35
C LEU A 62 -2.78 -5.75 1.27
N SER A 63 -3.66 -5.70 2.27
CA SER A 63 -4.80 -6.62 2.37
C SER A 63 -5.96 -6.21 1.46
N ASP A 64 -6.87 -7.15 1.21
CA ASP A 64 -8.06 -6.91 0.38
C ASP A 64 -9.04 -5.92 1.03
N ASP A 65 -9.05 -5.82 2.36
CA ASP A 65 -9.88 -4.89 3.14
C ASP A 65 -9.25 -3.50 3.34
N GLY A 66 -8.14 -3.21 2.65
CA GLY A 66 -7.54 -1.87 2.64
C GLY A 66 -6.61 -1.57 3.82
N ARG A 67 -6.06 -2.58 4.48
CA ARG A 67 -5.03 -2.42 5.53
C ARG A 67 -3.62 -2.56 4.95
N ILE A 68 -2.70 -1.80 5.52
CA ILE A 68 -1.27 -1.86 5.21
C ILE A 68 -0.49 -2.18 6.48
N VAL A 69 0.43 -3.13 6.38
CA VAL A 69 1.39 -3.46 7.43
C VAL A 69 2.78 -3.66 6.81
N ASN A 70 3.76 -2.90 7.28
CA ASN A 70 5.17 -3.15 7.01
C ASN A 70 5.78 -3.88 8.22
N PHE A 71 6.53 -4.95 7.97
CA PHE A 71 7.28 -5.65 9.00
C PHE A 71 8.63 -6.15 8.48
N THR A 72 9.58 -6.37 9.37
CA THR A 72 10.94 -6.81 9.02
C THR A 72 11.30 -8.08 9.78
N ILE A 73 11.79 -9.07 9.06
CA ILE A 73 12.38 -10.29 9.63
C ILE A 73 13.78 -9.98 10.14
N ARG A 74 14.06 -10.40 11.37
CA ARG A 74 15.38 -10.30 11.99
C ARG A 74 15.92 -11.72 12.23
N PRO A 75 16.92 -12.18 11.45
CA PRO A 75 17.42 -13.55 11.59
C PRO A 75 17.76 -13.91 13.04
N GLY A 76 17.20 -15.02 13.52
CA GLY A 76 17.42 -15.51 14.89
C GLY A 76 16.66 -14.80 16.01
N THR A 77 15.77 -13.84 15.70
CA THR A 77 14.96 -13.11 16.70
C THR A 77 13.56 -12.83 16.18
N ASP A 78 12.69 -12.28 17.04
CA ASP A 78 11.33 -11.93 16.65
C ASP A 78 11.30 -10.88 15.53
N ALA A 79 10.41 -11.10 14.55
CA ALA A 79 10.07 -10.09 13.56
C ALA A 79 9.39 -8.89 14.22
N ILE A 80 9.51 -7.71 13.59
CA ILE A 80 8.94 -6.46 14.13
C ILE A 80 8.05 -5.79 13.09
N ILE A 81 6.89 -5.29 13.52
CA ILE A 81 6.07 -4.37 12.73
C ILE A 81 6.76 -3.00 12.78
N THR A 82 7.01 -2.42 11.61
CA THR A 82 7.68 -1.12 11.47
C THR A 82 6.72 0.00 11.12
N GLY A 83 5.56 -0.32 10.55
CA GLY A 83 4.48 0.65 10.38
C GLY A 83 3.17 0.00 9.92
N TYR A 84 2.04 0.66 10.19
CA TYR A 84 0.72 0.16 9.81
C TYR A 84 -0.29 1.30 9.64
N GLY A 85 -1.40 0.97 8.98
CA GLY A 85 -2.51 1.89 8.76
C GLY A 85 -3.51 1.35 7.74
N THR A 86 -4.06 2.24 6.93
CA THR A 86 -4.92 1.89 5.79
C THR A 86 -4.30 2.34 4.47
N TYR A 87 -4.70 1.74 3.36
CA TYR A 87 -4.30 2.19 2.04
C TYR A 87 -5.47 2.25 1.07
N ARG A 88 -5.37 3.13 0.08
CA ARG A 88 -6.37 3.27 -0.98
C ARG A 88 -5.72 3.77 -2.27
N GLN A 89 -6.04 3.17 -3.41
CA GLN A 89 -5.65 3.71 -4.71
C GLN A 89 -6.39 5.03 -4.98
N ILE A 90 -5.67 6.03 -5.46
CA ILE A 90 -6.20 7.39 -5.69
C ILE A 90 -6.09 7.84 -7.16
N SER A 91 -5.26 7.17 -7.96
CA SER A 91 -5.17 7.38 -9.40
C SER A 91 -4.69 6.11 -10.12
N ALA A 92 -4.57 6.15 -11.44
CA ALA A 92 -4.01 5.05 -12.24
C ALA A 92 -2.55 4.69 -11.85
N ALA A 93 -1.81 5.61 -11.22
CA ALA A 93 -0.39 5.46 -10.91
C ALA A 93 -0.03 5.90 -9.48
N ALA A 94 -1.02 6.09 -8.60
CA ALA A 94 -0.75 6.44 -7.20
C ALA A 94 -1.75 5.80 -6.23
N TYR A 95 -1.24 5.46 -5.06
CA TYR A 95 -2.04 5.07 -3.90
C TYR A 95 -1.59 5.85 -2.66
N LYS A 96 -2.47 5.92 -1.67
CA LYS A 96 -2.25 6.64 -0.42
C LYS A 96 -2.16 5.64 0.71
N GLU A 97 -1.15 5.76 1.55
CA GLU A 97 -1.08 5.10 2.86
C GLU A 97 -1.45 6.12 3.94
N SER A 98 -2.56 5.90 4.63
CA SER A 98 -2.94 6.68 5.82
C SER A 98 -2.34 5.98 7.04
N ILE A 99 -1.19 6.47 7.48
CA ILE A 99 -0.34 5.83 8.50
C ILE A 99 -0.88 6.14 9.90
N GLU A 100 -1.17 5.09 10.67
CA GLU A 100 -1.50 5.22 12.09
C GLU A 100 -0.21 5.36 12.91
N LYS A 101 0.79 4.51 12.64
CA LYS A 101 2.11 4.60 13.26
C LYS A 101 3.20 4.00 12.37
N ASN A 102 4.39 4.60 12.37
CA ASN A 102 5.56 4.11 11.64
C ASN A 102 6.86 4.43 12.40
N ILE A 103 7.50 3.41 12.98
CA ILE A 103 8.76 3.59 13.73
C ILE A 103 9.99 3.73 12.82
N HIS A 104 9.88 3.39 11.53
CA HIS A 104 10.94 3.60 10.54
C HIS A 104 10.93 5.05 10.02
N LEU A 105 9.75 5.61 9.80
CA LEU A 105 9.52 6.99 9.32
C LEU A 105 8.53 7.71 10.25
N PRO A 106 8.95 8.09 11.47
CA PRO A 106 8.05 8.61 12.50
C PRO A 106 7.42 9.96 12.14
N MET A 107 7.98 10.70 11.19
CA MET A 107 7.37 11.93 10.68
C MET A 107 6.04 11.70 9.95
N LEU A 108 5.73 10.44 9.59
CA LEU A 108 4.49 10.01 8.94
C LEU A 108 3.39 9.57 9.91
N ASP A 109 3.65 9.54 11.23
CA ASP A 109 2.63 9.17 12.23
C ASP A 109 1.38 10.05 12.08
N ASN A 110 0.21 9.43 11.95
CA ASN A 110 -1.09 10.07 11.74
C ASN A 110 -1.19 10.94 10.47
N LYS A 111 -0.40 10.63 9.45
CA LYS A 111 -0.39 11.36 8.17
C LYS A 111 -0.65 10.44 6.99
N ASP A 112 -1.11 11.07 5.93
CA ASP A 112 -1.16 10.46 4.61
C ASP A 112 0.22 10.54 3.94
N ASN A 113 0.69 9.42 3.41
CA ASN A 113 1.80 9.35 2.47
C ASN A 113 1.25 8.97 1.09
N ILE A 114 1.60 9.74 0.06
CA ILE A 114 1.20 9.45 -1.32
C ILE A 114 2.37 8.78 -2.02
N LEU A 115 2.12 7.57 -2.51
CA LEU A 115 3.09 6.78 -3.24
C LEU A 115 2.67 6.69 -4.70
N GLU A 116 3.52 7.21 -5.58
CA GLU A 116 3.45 6.89 -7.00
C GLU A 116 3.99 5.48 -7.21
N PHE A 117 3.30 4.68 -8.02
CA PHE A 117 3.66 3.30 -8.29
C PHE A 117 3.72 2.99 -9.78
N GLU A 118 4.61 2.07 -10.14
CA GLU A 118 4.66 1.45 -11.46
C GLU A 118 4.71 -0.08 -11.28
N MET A 119 3.82 -0.79 -11.97
CA MET A 119 3.83 -2.26 -12.03
C MET A 119 4.73 -2.72 -13.17
N GLY A 120 5.92 -3.19 -12.83
CA GLY A 120 6.90 -3.73 -13.76
C GLY A 120 6.70 -5.22 -14.09
N ALA A 121 7.54 -5.72 -14.99
CA ALA A 121 7.57 -7.14 -15.35
C ALA A 121 7.99 -8.04 -14.17
N GLY A 122 7.59 -9.32 -14.23
CA GLY A 122 8.01 -10.31 -13.23
C GLY A 122 7.46 -10.07 -11.82
N GLY A 123 6.37 -9.32 -11.69
CA GLY A 123 5.74 -9.01 -10.41
C GLY A 123 6.50 -8.00 -9.57
N VAL A 124 7.32 -7.14 -10.20
CA VAL A 124 8.04 -6.05 -9.52
C VAL A 124 7.15 -4.81 -9.48
N MET A 125 7.16 -4.08 -8.37
CA MET A 125 6.51 -2.80 -8.19
C MET A 125 7.56 -1.76 -7.76
N TYR A 126 7.62 -0.65 -8.47
CA TYR A 126 8.46 0.49 -8.12
C TYR A 126 7.61 1.53 -7.42
N LEU A 127 8.06 2.00 -6.26
CA LEU A 127 7.40 3.05 -5.51
C LEU A 127 8.31 4.27 -5.41
N LYS A 128 7.70 5.45 -5.44
CA LYS A 128 8.35 6.69 -5.01
C LYS A 128 7.40 7.57 -4.23
N TYR A 129 7.94 8.28 -3.25
CA TYR A 129 7.19 9.23 -2.43
C TYR A 129 8.12 10.32 -1.92
N PHE A 130 7.56 11.46 -1.53
CA PHE A 130 8.31 12.64 -1.12
C PHE A 130 8.04 12.97 0.35
N ILE A 131 9.09 13.32 1.08
CA ILE A 131 8.98 13.83 2.45
C ILE A 131 9.66 15.20 2.51
N GLU A 132 8.86 16.22 2.84
CA GLU A 132 9.31 17.61 2.93
C GLU A 132 10.12 17.88 4.20
N LYS A 133 9.68 17.36 5.35
CA LYS A 133 10.27 17.62 6.66
C LYS A 133 10.44 16.35 7.49
N ASP A 134 11.49 16.33 8.30
CA ASP A 134 11.70 15.28 9.30
C ASP A 134 10.77 15.44 10.53
N LEU A 135 10.94 14.57 11.53
CA LEU A 135 10.14 14.60 12.76
C LEU A 135 10.32 15.90 13.57
N ASN A 136 11.51 16.50 13.50
CA ASN A 136 11.86 17.72 14.24
C ASN A 136 11.49 19.00 13.47
N GLY A 137 10.91 18.88 12.28
CA GLY A 137 10.53 20.00 11.42
C GLY A 137 11.67 20.54 10.55
N ASN A 138 12.84 19.90 10.56
CA ASN A 138 13.94 20.26 9.67
C ASN A 138 13.55 19.91 8.23
N GLU A 139 14.00 20.72 7.28
CA GLU A 139 13.80 20.42 5.87
C GLU A 139 14.58 19.17 5.47
N LEU A 140 13.88 18.25 4.81
CA LEU A 140 14.40 17.01 4.26
C LEU A 140 14.31 17.03 2.73
N ASN A 141 13.18 17.49 2.18
CA ASN A 141 12.92 17.65 0.75
C ASN A 141 13.44 16.49 -0.11
N THR A 142 13.15 15.25 0.30
CA THR A 142 13.76 14.05 -0.28
C THR A 142 12.72 13.16 -0.96
N TRP A 143 13.06 12.71 -2.16
CA TRP A 143 12.38 11.60 -2.83
C TRP A 143 12.95 10.26 -2.35
N PHE A 144 12.07 9.40 -1.89
CA PHE A 144 12.38 8.03 -1.53
C PHE A 144 11.97 7.12 -2.68
N HIS A 145 12.80 6.10 -2.94
CA HIS A 145 12.57 5.12 -3.98
C HIS A 145 12.64 3.73 -3.36
N GLU A 146 11.63 2.91 -3.62
CA GLU A 146 11.59 1.52 -3.16
C GLU A 146 11.27 0.59 -4.33
N THR A 147 11.85 -0.60 -4.30
CA THR A 147 11.51 -1.67 -5.25
C THR A 147 11.00 -2.86 -4.47
N TRP A 148 9.80 -3.32 -4.81
CA TRP A 148 9.10 -4.41 -4.15
C TRP A 148 8.84 -5.53 -5.14
N LYS A 149 8.90 -6.77 -4.70
CA LYS A 149 8.56 -7.93 -5.52
C LYS A 149 7.41 -8.70 -4.89
N ARG A 150 6.42 -9.05 -5.69
CA ARG A 150 5.28 -9.85 -5.26
C ARG A 150 5.74 -11.23 -4.79
N VAL A 151 5.36 -11.61 -3.58
CA VAL A 151 5.54 -12.97 -3.06
C VAL A 151 4.52 -13.88 -3.74
N THR A 152 4.96 -15.06 -4.19
CA THR A 152 4.13 -16.02 -4.91
C THR A 152 4.34 -17.43 -4.37
N MET A 153 3.38 -18.31 -4.61
CA MET A 153 3.49 -19.72 -4.30
C MET A 153 4.34 -20.41 -5.38
N PRO A 154 5.45 -21.09 -5.03
CA PRO A 154 6.20 -21.89 -5.99
C PRO A 154 5.42 -23.15 -6.38
N PRO A 155 5.71 -23.76 -7.55
CA PRO A 155 5.02 -24.96 -8.02
C PRO A 155 5.34 -26.21 -7.18
N VAL A 156 6.46 -26.21 -6.46
CA VAL A 156 6.93 -27.32 -5.62
C VAL A 156 7.44 -26.74 -4.30
N PHE A 157 7.16 -27.44 -3.20
CA PHE A 157 7.68 -27.11 -1.88
C PHE A 157 9.16 -27.55 -1.78
N PRO A 158 10.12 -26.67 -1.46
CA PRO A 158 11.53 -27.05 -1.39
C PRO A 158 11.80 -28.08 -0.29
N GLU A 159 12.56 -29.13 -0.60
CA GLU A 159 12.83 -30.25 0.32
C GLU A 159 13.72 -29.85 1.51
N ASP A 160 14.56 -28.84 1.34
CA ASP A 160 15.56 -28.36 2.30
C ASP A 160 15.15 -27.08 3.04
N ILE A 161 13.87 -26.67 2.95
CA ILE A 161 13.39 -25.44 3.58
C ILE A 161 13.37 -25.55 5.11
N VAL A 162 13.93 -24.55 5.77
CA VAL A 162 13.85 -24.37 7.24
C VAL A 162 12.66 -23.47 7.56
N ARG A 163 11.68 -23.98 8.33
CA ARG A 163 10.43 -23.29 8.70
C ARG A 163 10.48 -22.70 10.10
#